data_AF-A0ABD0NYS5-F1
#
_entry.id   AF-A0ABD0NYS5-F1
#
_cell.length_a   1.000
_cell.length_b   1.000
_cell.length_c   1.000
_cell.angle_alpha   90.00
_cell.angle_beta   90.00
_cell.angle_gamma   90.00
#
_symmetry.space_group_name_H-M   'P 1'
#
loop_
_entity.id
_entity.type
_entity.pdbx_description
1 polymer ?
#
loop_
_entity_poly.entity_id
_entity_poly.type
_entity_poly.pdbx_seq_one_letter_code
_entity_poly.pdbx_strand_id
1 'polypeptide(L)'
;ESDFFTPQGEFRVDKAASPALLNSLMYKMSYYRFGEMQLDFRTPPGFDRTRNVEIGNKDVRLKHLEEAFTSEHWLVRIYKVKDLDNRQPLERKPRVTSADRKHKHKSRK
;
A
#
# COMPACT_ATOMS: atom_id res chain seq x y z
N GLU A 1 14.16 11.29 13.55
CA GLU A 1 13.76 12.41 12.67
C GLU A 1 14.62 12.46 11.41
N SER A 2 15.94 12.37 11.55
CA SER A 2 16.92 12.18 10.46
C SER A 2 16.49 11.18 9.38
N ASP A 3 15.85 10.08 9.78
CA ASP A 3 15.43 9.00 8.87
C ASP A 3 14.42 9.43 7.81
N PHE A 4 13.71 10.55 8.03
CA PHE A 4 12.75 11.08 7.07
C PHE A 4 13.39 11.92 5.96
N PHE A 5 14.63 12.37 6.15
CA PHE A 5 15.36 13.18 5.17
C PHE A 5 16.10 12.31 4.15
N THR A 6 16.40 12.90 3.00
CA THR A 6 17.32 12.30 2.02
C THR A 6 18.76 12.28 2.57
N PRO A 7 19.69 11.52 1.97
CA PRO A 7 21.11 11.58 2.35
C PRO A 7 21.72 12.99 2.25
N GLN A 8 21.11 13.87 1.46
CA GLN A 8 21.49 15.27 1.29
C GLN A 8 20.85 16.19 2.37
N GLY A 9 20.00 15.65 3.24
CA GLY A 9 19.31 16.40 4.29
C GLY A 9 18.02 17.10 3.83
N GLU A 10 17.52 16.81 2.63
CA GLU A 10 16.32 17.44 2.08
C GLU A 10 15.05 16.70 2.52
N PHE A 11 13.96 17.43 2.78
CA PHE A 11 12.65 16.84 3.03
C PHE A 11 11.82 16.81 1.74
N ARG A 12 11.77 15.64 1.09
CA ARG A 12 11.11 15.44 -0.22
C ARG A 12 10.05 14.36 -0.16
N VAL A 13 9.06 14.44 -1.05
CA VAL A 13 7.95 13.46 -1.17
C VAL A 13 7.89 12.75 -2.53
N ASP A 14 8.86 13.05 -3.40
CA ASP A 14 9.02 12.45 -4.72
C ASP A 14 9.76 11.10 -4.64
N LYS A 15 10.21 10.58 -5.78
CA LYS A 15 10.92 9.29 -5.85
C LYS A 15 12.25 9.27 -5.09
N ALA A 16 12.84 10.44 -4.80
CA ALA A 16 14.08 10.56 -4.05
C ALA A 16 13.85 10.65 -2.54
N ALA A 17 12.58 10.69 -2.09
CA ALA A 17 12.22 10.67 -0.69
C ALA A 17 12.79 9.43 0.04
N SER A 18 13.02 9.59 1.35
CA SER A 18 13.50 8.49 2.18
C SER A 18 12.50 7.32 2.19
N PRO A 19 12.98 6.07 2.22
CA PRO A 19 12.10 4.90 2.35
C PRO A 19 11.25 4.92 3.62
N ALA A 20 11.74 5.54 4.70
CA ALA A 20 11.02 5.70 5.95
C ALA A 20 9.81 6.63 5.78
N LEU A 21 9.95 7.75 5.06
CA LEU A 21 8.84 8.66 4.77
C LEU A 21 7.80 8.00 3.86
N LEU A 22 8.23 7.39 2.75
CA LEU A 22 7.32 6.73 1.81
C LEU A 22 6.55 5.57 2.43
N ASN A 23 7.12 4.91 3.45
CA ASN A 23 6.47 3.85 4.19
C ASN A 23 5.69 4.29 5.43
N SER A 24 5.81 5.55 5.82
CA SER A 24 5.13 6.09 7.00
C SER A 24 3.62 5.99 6.87
N LEU A 25 2.94 5.82 8.01
CA LEU A 25 1.49 5.75 8.06
C LEU A 25 0.85 7.05 7.52
N MET A 26 1.41 8.21 7.90
CA MET A 26 0.93 9.52 7.47
C MET A 26 1.00 9.69 5.95
N TYR A 27 2.13 9.33 5.32
CA TYR A 27 2.28 9.39 3.87
C TYR A 27 1.25 8.50 3.17
N LYS A 28 1.10 7.26 3.65
CA LYS A 28 0.17 6.29 3.07
C LYS A 28 -1.29 6.70 3.22
N MET A 29 -1.67 7.28 4.36
CA MET A 29 -3.03 7.81 4.55
C MET A 29 -3.26 9.04 3.66
N SER A 30 -2.36 10.03 3.68
CA SER A 30 -2.56 11.27 2.92
C SER A 30 -2.63 11.04 1.41
N TYR A 31 -1.80 10.15 0.87
CA TYR A 31 -1.70 9.87 -0.58
C TYR A 31 -2.41 8.60 -1.06
N TYR A 32 -3.27 7.99 -0.24
CA TYR A 32 -4.04 6.82 -0.67
C TYR A 32 -4.85 7.14 -1.95
N ARG A 33 -4.66 6.36 -3.03
CA ARG A 33 -5.29 6.58 -4.36
C ARG A 33 -5.00 7.93 -5.02
N PHE A 34 -4.07 8.73 -4.49
CA PHE A 34 -3.75 10.04 -5.06
C PHE A 34 -2.98 9.94 -6.39
N GLY A 35 -2.28 8.82 -6.63
CA GLY A 35 -1.49 8.60 -7.85
C GLY A 35 -2.31 8.55 -9.15
N GLU A 36 -3.61 8.28 -9.07
CA GLU A 36 -4.54 8.26 -10.20
C GLU A 36 -5.30 9.59 -10.35
N MET A 37 -5.20 10.48 -9.35
CA MET A 37 -5.91 11.74 -9.33
C MET A 37 -5.19 12.77 -10.20
N GLN A 38 -5.91 13.31 -11.19
CA GLN A 38 -5.45 14.43 -11.99
C GLN A 38 -6.27 15.67 -11.62
N LEU A 39 -5.65 16.61 -10.91
CA LEU A 39 -6.29 17.85 -10.48
C LEU A 39 -6.32 18.89 -11.61
N ASP A 40 -5.19 19.07 -12.32
CA ASP A 40 -5.08 20.01 -13.43
C ASP A 40 -4.74 19.27 -14.73
N PHE A 41 -5.34 19.71 -15.84
CA PHE A 41 -5.12 19.12 -17.17
C PHE A 41 -3.66 19.21 -17.65
N ARG A 42 -2.92 20.20 -17.13
CA ARG A 42 -1.51 20.45 -17.50
C ARG A 42 -0.52 19.71 -16.61
N THR A 43 -0.95 19.18 -15.46
CA THR A 43 -0.07 18.48 -14.52
C THR A 43 -0.21 16.97 -14.66
N PRO A 44 0.86 16.20 -14.43
CA PRO A 44 0.78 14.74 -14.39
C PRO A 44 -0.13 14.27 -13.23
N PRO A 45 -0.69 13.05 -13.30
CA PRO A 45 -1.49 12.49 -12.22
C PRO A 45 -0.62 12.23 -10.97
N GLY A 46 -1.18 12.48 -9.79
CA GLY A 46 -0.47 12.41 -8.51
C GLY A 46 0.49 13.57 -8.26
N PHE A 47 0.14 14.77 -8.74
CA PHE A 47 0.91 15.99 -8.50
C PHE A 47 0.42 16.73 -7.26
N ASP A 48 1.29 16.90 -6.26
CA ASP A 48 1.01 17.67 -5.04
C ASP A 48 1.23 19.16 -5.30
N ARG A 49 0.13 19.93 -5.36
CA ARG A 49 0.14 21.38 -5.62
C ARG A 49 0.74 22.22 -4.49
N THR A 50 0.79 21.70 -3.27
CA THR A 50 1.39 22.46 -2.14
C THR A 50 2.90 22.35 -2.14
N ARG A 51 3.43 21.20 -2.60
CA ARG A 51 4.87 20.91 -2.65
C ARG A 51 5.46 21.06 -4.06
N ASN A 52 4.62 21.28 -5.07
CA ASN A 52 4.98 21.39 -6.48
C ASN A 52 5.82 20.21 -7.01
N VAL A 53 5.49 18.99 -6.59
CA VAL A 53 6.20 17.79 -6.99
C VAL A 53 5.24 16.63 -7.28
N GLU A 54 5.67 15.74 -8.17
CA GLU A 54 5.01 14.45 -8.39
C GLU A 54 5.35 13.49 -7.25
N ILE A 55 4.34 12.79 -6.72
CA ILE A 55 4.54 11.83 -5.63
C ILE A 55 5.43 10.66 -6.05
N GLY A 56 6.29 10.22 -5.12
CA GLY A 56 7.20 9.10 -5.36
C GLY A 56 6.49 7.75 -5.51
N ASN A 57 5.57 7.43 -4.60
CA ASN A 57 4.83 6.17 -4.61
C ASN A 57 3.35 6.39 -4.95
N LYS A 58 2.92 5.85 -6.09
CA LYS A 58 1.54 5.93 -6.58
C LYS A 58 0.67 4.74 -6.17
N ASP A 59 1.26 3.56 -5.97
CA ASP A 59 0.53 2.35 -5.51
C ASP A 59 0.62 2.25 -3.99
N VAL A 60 -0.29 2.96 -3.32
CA VAL A 60 -0.40 2.95 -1.87
C VAL A 60 -1.54 2.03 -1.45
N ARG A 61 -1.22 1.00 -0.66
CA ARG A 61 -2.20 0.05 -0.12
C ARG A 61 -2.24 0.09 1.39
N LEU A 62 -3.45 0.08 1.95
CA LEU A 62 -3.72 0.07 3.38
C LEU A 62 -4.23 -1.31 3.80
N LYS A 63 -3.49 -1.99 4.68
CA LYS A 63 -3.86 -3.32 5.17
C LYS A 63 -4.94 -3.21 6.26
N HIS A 64 -4.64 -2.46 7.32
CA HIS A 64 -5.44 -2.38 8.55
C HIS A 64 -6.38 -1.17 8.62
N LEU A 65 -6.36 -0.31 7.60
CA LEU A 65 -7.23 0.86 7.51
C LEU A 65 -8.08 0.76 6.24
N GLU A 66 -9.27 1.34 6.30
CA GLU A 66 -10.14 1.57 5.14
C GLU A 66 -10.55 3.04 5.07
N GLU A 67 -10.72 3.55 3.86
CA GLU A 67 -11.23 4.89 3.60
C GLU A 67 -12.72 4.92 3.95
N ALA A 68 -13.10 5.68 4.98
CA ALA A 68 -14.48 5.83 5.41
C ALA A 68 -15.15 7.05 4.77
N PHE A 69 -14.39 8.14 4.60
CA PHE A 69 -14.85 9.35 3.96
C PHE A 69 -13.67 10.17 3.42
N THR A 70 -13.87 10.78 2.25
CA THR A 70 -12.95 11.77 1.68
C THR A 70 -13.76 12.95 1.18
N SER A 71 -13.40 14.16 1.61
CA SER A 71 -14.06 15.39 1.17
C SER A 71 -13.90 15.61 -0.34
N GLU A 72 -14.80 16.39 -0.95
CA GLU A 72 -14.79 16.70 -2.39
C GLU A 72 -13.44 17.22 -2.91
N HIS A 73 -12.84 18.17 -2.20
CA HIS A 73 -11.55 18.76 -2.57
C HIS A 73 -10.36 18.09 -1.86
N TRP A 74 -10.56 16.92 -1.26
CA TRP A 74 -9.52 16.10 -0.63
C TRP A 74 -8.72 16.82 0.48
N LEU A 75 -9.32 17.83 1.12
CA LEU A 75 -8.75 18.51 2.29
C LEU A 75 -8.84 17.63 3.54
N VAL A 76 -9.91 16.85 3.67
CA VAL A 76 -10.17 15.98 4.83
C VAL A 76 -10.36 14.54 4.37
N ARG A 77 -9.62 13.63 5.01
CA ARG A 77 -9.69 12.18 4.79
C ARG A 77 -9.88 11.48 6.13
N ILE A 78 -10.93 10.68 6.24
CA ILE A 78 -11.29 9.94 7.44
C ILE A 78 -11.10 8.45 7.15
N TYR A 79 -10.29 7.82 7.97
CA TYR A 79 -9.99 6.40 7.89
C TYR A 79 -10.60 5.67 9.08
N LYS A 80 -11.16 4.50 8.82
CA LYS A 80 -11.61 3.58 9.84
C LYS A 80 -10.59 2.47 10.02
N VAL A 81 -10.31 2.11 11.27
CA VAL A 81 -9.50 0.94 11.61
C VAL A 81 -10.34 -0.30 11.37
N LYS A 82 -9.81 -1.24 10.58
CA LYS A 82 -10.44 -2.53 10.35
C LYS A 82 -10.32 -3.40 11.60
N ASP A 83 -11.31 -4.27 11.79
CA ASP A 83 -11.22 -5.31 12.80
C ASP A 83 -10.03 -6.23 12.50
N LEU A 84 -9.55 -6.91 13.53
CA LEU A 84 -8.49 -7.90 13.38
C LEU A 84 -8.95 -9.03 12.46
N ASP A 85 -8.04 -9.51 11.61
CA ASP A 85 -8.32 -10.64 10.74
C ASP A 85 -8.76 -11.85 11.56
N ASN A 86 -9.87 -12.48 11.17
CA ASN A 86 -10.44 -13.63 11.87
C ASN A 86 -9.49 -14.84 11.96
N ARG A 87 -8.45 -14.89 11.12
CA ARG A 87 -7.43 -15.95 11.10
C ARG A 87 -6.07 -15.37 10.78
N GLN A 88 -5.03 -15.95 11.37
CA GLN A 88 -3.66 -15.62 10.97
C GLN A 88 -3.36 -16.21 9.58
N PRO A 89 -2.76 -15.42 8.66
CA PRO A 89 -2.32 -15.95 7.37
C PRO A 89 -1.25 -17.01 7.59
N LEU A 90 -1.31 -18.09 6.81
CA LEU A 90 -0.18 -19.01 6.73
C LEU A 90 0.94 -18.33 5.94
N GLU A 91 2.07 -18.02 6.61
CA GLU A 91 3.29 -17.50 5.98
C GLU A 91 3.82 -18.42 4.85
N ARG A 92 3.46 -19.71 4.88
CA ARG A 92 3.90 -20.73 3.94
C ARG A 92 2.77 -21.17 3.02
N LYS A 93 3.09 -21.37 1.73
CA LYS A 93 2.17 -22.00 0.77
C LYS A 93 1.63 -23.31 1.36
N PRO A 94 0.30 -23.53 1.38
CA PRO A 94 -0.26 -24.81 1.82
C PRO A 94 0.38 -25.95 1.03
N ARG A 95 0.84 -26.98 1.73
CA ARG A 95 1.43 -28.14 1.08
C ARG A 95 0.32 -28.83 0.29
N VAL A 96 0.36 -28.73 -1.03
CA VAL A 96 -0.59 -29.42 -1.91
C VAL A 96 -0.23 -30.90 -1.87
N THR A 97 -0.89 -31.66 -0.99
CA THR A 97 -0.86 -33.13 -1.07
C THR A 97 -1.88 -33.54 -2.11
N SER A 98 -1.42 -33.99 -3.29
CA SER A 98 -2.28 -34.68 -4.23
C SER A 98 -2.74 -35.99 -3.59
N ALA A 99 -3.95 -35.99 -3.03
CA ALA A 99 -4.59 -37.14 -2.42
C ALA A 99 -5.11 -38.14 -3.47
N ASP A 100 -4.29 -38.44 -4.49
CA ASP A 100 -4.63 -39.39 -5.55
C ASP A 100 -3.52 -40.43 -5.70
N ARG A 101 -3.19 -41.11 -4.58
CA ARG A 101 -2.50 -42.40 -4.63
C ARG A 101 -3.54 -43.49 -4.53
N LYS A 102 -4.11 -43.89 -5.68
CA LYS A 102 -4.82 -45.17 -5.81
C LYS A 102 -3.84 -46.30 -5.49
N HIS A 103 -3.90 -46.81 -4.25
CA HIS A 103 -3.24 -48.06 -3.91
C HIS A 103 -3.92 -49.20 -4.67
N LYS A 104 -3.35 -49.60 -5.82
CA LYS A 104 -3.72 -50.86 -6.48
C LYS A 104 -3.22 -52.01 -5.61
N HIS A 105 -4.12 -52.62 -4.84
CA HIS A 105 -3.87 -53.95 -4.29
C HIS A 105 -3.83 -54.97 -5.45
N LYS A 106 -2.66 -55.56 -5.70
CA LYS A 106 -2.56 -56.78 -6.52
C LYS A 106 -3.05 -57.95 -5.67
N SER A 107 -4.19 -58.53 -6.04
CA SER A 107 -4.58 -59.85 -5.56
C SER A 107 -3.51 -60.87 -5.98
N ARG A 108 -3.00 -61.65 -5.03
CA ARG A 108 -2.13 -62.81 -5.31
C ARG A 108 -3.02 -64.06 -5.37
N LYS A 109 -2.98 -64.68 -6.55
CA LYS A 109 -3.37 -66.06 -6.92
C LYS A 109 -4.74 -66.55 -6.46
#